data_AF-A0A1Y0MW61-F1
#
_entry.id   AF-A0A1Y0MW61-F1
#
_cell.length_a   1.000
_cell.length_b   1.000
_cell.length_c   1.000
_cell.angle_alpha   90.00
_cell.angle_beta   90.00
_cell.angle_gamma   90.00
#
_symmetry.space_group_name_H-M   'P 1'
#
loop_
_entity.id
_entity.type
_entity.pdbx_description
1 polymer ?
#
loop_
_entity_poly.entity_id
_entity_poly.type
_entity_poly.pdbx_seq_one_letter_code
_entity_poly.pdbx_strand_id
1 'polypeptide(L)'
;MLGSSALLERPTALKTAIVRREHFNAAHRLHNPNWSEAKNQAVFGKCNNPHYHGHNYELEVKVIGYCDPETGYVMDAKVLSDLIKEQILERFDHKNLNLEVAEFSNLNPTAENIARVIYELLKVQLPLDTELKITLYETPRNYVEYPY
;
A
#
# COMPACT_ATOMS: atom_id res chain seq x y z
N MET A 1 2.38 -47.77 -10.25
CA MET A 1 2.76 -46.70 -11.18
C MET A 1 1.50 -46.16 -11.80
N LEU A 2 0.92 -45.13 -11.18
CA LEU A 2 -0.25 -44.42 -11.70
C LEU A 2 0.23 -43.13 -12.35
N GLY A 3 -0.37 -42.85 -13.49
CA GLY A 3 0.18 -42.05 -14.57
C GLY A 3 0.53 -40.63 -14.15
N SER A 4 1.64 -40.19 -14.72
CA SER A 4 1.94 -38.80 -15.02
C SER A 4 0.65 -38.07 -15.41
N SER A 5 0.11 -37.28 -14.48
CA SER A 5 -0.86 -36.24 -14.79
C SER A 5 -0.09 -35.27 -15.66
N ALA A 6 -0.21 -35.48 -16.97
CA ALA A 6 0.22 -34.54 -17.98
C ALA A 6 -0.21 -33.15 -17.51
N LEU A 7 0.79 -32.33 -17.20
CA LEU A 7 0.66 -30.89 -17.21
C LEU A 7 0.14 -30.56 -18.61
N LEU A 8 -1.18 -30.51 -18.74
CA LEU A 8 -1.83 -29.94 -19.91
C LEU A 8 -1.21 -28.56 -20.05
N GLU A 9 -0.41 -28.40 -21.10
CA GLU A 9 0.15 -27.13 -21.52
C GLU A 9 -1.01 -26.14 -21.61
N ARG A 10 -1.18 -25.32 -20.57
CA ARG A 10 -2.23 -24.31 -20.55
C ARG A 10 -1.82 -23.28 -21.61
N PRO A 11 -2.70 -22.93 -22.57
CA PRO A 11 -2.42 -21.86 -23.51
C PRO A 11 -2.04 -20.63 -22.69
N THR A 12 -0.85 -20.06 -22.95
CA THR A 12 -0.25 -18.87 -22.32
C THR A 12 -1.17 -18.18 -21.31
N ALA A 13 -1.22 -18.71 -20.09
CA ALA A 13 -2.11 -18.17 -19.07
C ALA A 13 -1.71 -16.70 -18.87
N LEU A 14 -2.68 -15.79 -19.00
CA LEU A 14 -2.46 -14.37 -18.73
C LEU A 14 -2.67 -14.15 -17.23
N LYS A 15 -1.86 -13.26 -16.64
CA LYS A 15 -2.09 -12.83 -15.27
C LYS A 15 -3.35 -11.96 -15.21
N THR A 16 -4.11 -12.13 -14.14
CA THR A 16 -5.28 -11.33 -13.80
C THR A 16 -4.94 -10.48 -12.58
N ALA A 17 -5.53 -9.29 -12.49
CA ALA A 17 -5.43 -8.43 -11.32
C ALA A 17 -6.75 -8.40 -10.56
N ILE A 18 -6.71 -8.61 -9.26
CA ILE A 18 -7.79 -8.24 -8.34
C ILE A 18 -7.39 -6.95 -7.64
N VAL A 19 -8.30 -5.97 -7.60
CA VAL A 19 -8.07 -4.67 -6.96
C VAL A 19 -9.08 -4.49 -5.84
N ARG A 20 -8.59 -4.27 -4.64
CA ARG A 20 -9.41 -3.87 -3.49
C ARG A 20 -9.18 -2.39 -3.20
N ARG A 21 -10.26 -1.64 -3.05
CA ARG A 21 -10.24 -0.24 -2.64
C ARG A 21 -10.63 -0.14 -1.17
N GLU A 22 -9.89 0.64 -0.40
CA GLU A 22 -10.15 1.00 0.99
C GLU A 22 -9.77 2.46 1.20
N HIS A 23 -10.07 3.02 2.37
CA HIS A 23 -9.65 4.36 2.74
C HIS A 23 -9.21 4.41 4.20
N PHE A 24 -8.36 5.38 4.54
CA PHE A 24 -8.02 5.71 5.91
C PHE A 24 -7.75 7.22 6.06
N ASN A 25 -8.01 7.75 7.24
CA ASN A 25 -7.84 9.16 7.54
C ASN A 25 -6.64 9.33 8.46
N ALA A 26 -5.65 10.12 8.07
CA ALA A 26 -4.46 10.29 8.89
C ALA A 26 -3.90 11.70 8.84
N ALA A 27 -3.33 12.13 9.97
CA ALA A 27 -2.59 13.37 10.07
C ALA A 27 -1.08 13.12 9.91
N HIS A 28 -0.37 14.08 9.33
CA HIS A 28 1.08 14.05 9.21
C HIS A 28 1.70 15.45 9.05
N ARG A 29 3.02 15.50 9.15
CA ARG A 29 3.88 16.65 8.85
C ARG A 29 5.06 16.16 8.04
N LEU A 30 5.35 16.88 6.96
CA LEU A 30 6.57 16.66 6.19
C LEU A 30 7.69 17.51 6.77
N HIS A 31 8.64 16.86 7.43
CA HIS A 31 9.75 17.53 8.11
C HIS A 31 11.00 16.65 8.13
N ASN A 32 12.14 17.23 7.80
CA ASN A 32 13.44 16.59 7.95
C ASN A 32 14.17 17.19 9.17
N PRO A 33 14.40 16.42 10.24
CA PRO A 33 15.02 16.93 11.46
C PRO A 33 16.50 17.33 11.28
N ASN A 34 17.14 16.88 10.20
CA ASN A 34 18.54 17.22 9.89
C ASN A 34 18.67 18.52 9.06
N TRP A 35 17.56 19.19 8.75
CA TRP A 35 17.55 20.43 7.98
C TRP A 35 17.21 21.62 8.87
N SER A 36 17.67 22.82 8.47
CA SER A 36 17.24 24.06 9.09
C SER A 36 15.74 24.28 8.86
N GLU A 37 15.09 25.05 9.74
CA GLU A 37 13.67 25.39 9.59
C GLU A 37 13.40 26.11 8.25
N ALA A 38 14.29 27.03 7.85
CA ALA A 38 14.18 27.72 6.56
C ALA A 38 14.20 26.76 5.37
N LYS A 39 15.04 25.71 5.42
CA LYS A 39 15.09 24.69 4.36
C LYS A 39 13.83 23.82 4.36
N ASN A 40 13.37 23.37 5.53
CA ASN A 40 12.12 22.62 5.64
C ASN A 40 10.94 23.42 5.08
N GLN A 41 10.84 24.70 5.45
CA GLN A 41 9.80 25.59 4.95
C GLN A 41 9.90 25.79 3.43
N ALA A 42 11.10 25.96 2.88
CA ALA A 42 11.30 26.15 1.44
C ALA A 42 10.94 24.91 0.61
N VAL A 43 11.21 23.70 1.13
CA VAL A 43 10.98 22.44 0.42
C VAL A 43 9.55 21.92 0.59
N PHE A 44 9.07 21.84 1.83
CA PHE A 44 7.78 21.22 2.15
C PHE A 44 6.63 22.22 2.27
N GLY A 45 6.93 23.52 2.39
CA GLY A 45 5.92 24.58 2.39
C GLY A 45 4.83 24.35 3.43
N LYS A 46 3.57 24.37 2.98
CA LYS A 46 2.39 24.17 3.85
C LYS A 46 2.38 22.79 4.53
N CYS A 47 2.98 21.77 3.93
CA CYS A 47 3.04 20.42 4.48
C CYS A 47 3.99 20.30 5.70
N ASN A 48 4.85 21.30 5.93
CA ASN A 48 5.72 21.41 7.11
C ASN A 48 5.06 22.15 8.29
N ASN A 49 3.74 22.37 8.29
CA ASN A 49 3.04 22.99 9.42
C ASN A 49 3.40 22.29 10.76
N PRO A 50 3.94 23.00 11.77
CA PRO A 50 4.28 22.40 13.06
C PRO A 50 3.06 21.82 13.81
N HIS A 51 1.85 22.22 13.43
CA HIS A 51 0.59 21.68 13.94
C HIS A 51 -0.01 20.59 13.04
N TYR A 52 0.79 20.01 12.15
CA TYR A 52 0.39 18.95 11.21
C TYR A 52 -0.70 19.43 10.22
N HIS A 53 -1.09 18.51 9.36
CA HIS A 53 -2.28 18.55 8.53
C HIS A 53 -2.73 17.10 8.30
N GLY A 54 -3.82 16.86 7.60
CA GLY A 54 -4.26 15.49 7.34
C GLY A 54 -5.00 15.34 6.03
N HIS A 55 -5.21 14.09 5.66
CA HIS A 55 -5.86 13.70 4.42
C HIS A 55 -6.78 12.50 4.65
N ASN A 56 -7.78 12.40 3.78
CA ASN A 56 -8.59 11.20 3.61
C ASN A 56 -7.94 10.43 2.47
N TYR A 57 -7.06 9.48 2.81
CA TYR A 57 -6.33 8.71 1.83
C TYR A 57 -7.24 7.66 1.21
N GLU A 58 -7.25 7.58 -0.12
CA GLU A 58 -7.84 6.44 -0.84
C GLU A 58 -6.72 5.47 -1.23
N LEU A 59 -6.92 4.20 -0.95
CA LEU A 59 -5.94 3.13 -1.15
C LEU A 59 -6.50 2.10 -2.12
N GLU A 60 -5.78 1.86 -3.22
CA GLU A 60 -5.98 0.70 -4.06
C GLU A 60 -4.85 -0.32 -3.85
N VAL A 61 -5.23 -1.54 -3.50
CA VAL A 61 -4.34 -2.69 -3.36
C VAL A 61 -4.63 -3.64 -4.51
N LYS A 62 -3.67 -3.73 -5.43
CA LYS A 62 -3.76 -4.55 -6.64
C LYS A 62 -2.87 -5.78 -6.52
N VAL A 63 -3.48 -6.95 -6.41
CA VAL A 63 -2.77 -8.24 -6.42
C VAL A 63 -2.89 -8.85 -7.81
N ILE A 64 -1.76 -9.21 -8.40
CA ILE A 64 -1.67 -9.74 -9.77
C ILE A 64 -1.10 -11.15 -9.71
N GLY A 65 -1.76 -12.10 -10.37
CA GLY A 65 -1.35 -13.50 -10.37
C GLY A 65 -2.13 -14.32 -11.38
N TYR A 66 -1.94 -15.63 -11.36
CA TYR A 66 -2.77 -16.53 -12.15
C TYR A 66 -4.03 -16.88 -11.36
N CYS A 67 -5.15 -17.00 -12.06
CA CYS A 67 -6.35 -17.56 -11.45
C CYS A 67 -6.11 -19.03 -11.09
N ASP A 68 -6.44 -19.39 -9.87
CA ASP A 68 -6.54 -20.77 -9.44
C ASP A 68 -7.56 -21.52 -10.32
N PRO A 69 -7.24 -22.71 -10.85
CA PRO A 69 -8.07 -23.38 -11.85
C PRO A 69 -9.38 -23.95 -11.29
N GLU A 70 -9.50 -24.13 -9.97
CA GLU A 70 -10.70 -24.69 -9.34
C GLU A 70 -11.67 -23.59 -8.92
N THR A 71 -11.14 -22.50 -8.36
CA THR A 71 -11.91 -21.38 -7.83
C THR A 71 -12.08 -20.22 -8.81
N GLY A 72 -11.17 -20.07 -9.77
CA GLY A 72 -11.11 -18.95 -10.71
C GLY A 72 -10.55 -17.65 -10.12
N TYR A 73 -10.09 -17.65 -8.86
CA TYR A 73 -9.60 -16.44 -8.19
C TYR A 73 -8.09 -16.28 -8.29
N VAL A 74 -7.63 -15.03 -8.38
CA VAL A 74 -6.23 -14.70 -8.05
C VAL A 74 -6.04 -14.78 -6.53
N MET A 75 -6.99 -14.19 -5.80
CA MET A 75 -7.08 -14.22 -4.35
C MET A 75 -8.54 -13.97 -3.97
N ASP A 76 -8.99 -14.55 -2.85
CA ASP A 76 -10.30 -14.25 -2.30
C ASP A 76 -10.36 -12.78 -1.83
N ALA A 77 -11.39 -12.05 -2.27
CA ALA A 77 -11.53 -10.62 -2.00
C ALA A 77 -11.77 -10.31 -0.50
N LYS A 78 -12.39 -11.22 0.25
CA LYS A 78 -12.60 -11.08 1.68
C LYS A 78 -11.27 -11.27 2.42
N VAL A 79 -10.46 -12.26 2.03
CA VAL A 79 -9.13 -12.45 2.60
C VAL A 79 -8.24 -11.21 2.35
N LEU A 80 -8.28 -10.65 1.14
CA LEU A 80 -7.55 -9.41 0.85
C LEU A 80 -8.05 -8.23 1.68
N SER A 81 -9.38 -8.10 1.86
CA SER A 81 -9.97 -7.06 2.71
C SER A 81 -9.57 -7.19 4.18
N ASP A 82 -9.62 -8.40 4.75
CA ASP A 82 -9.23 -8.66 6.13
C ASP A 82 -7.74 -8.34 6.35
N LEU A 83 -6.89 -8.71 5.39
CA LEU A 83 -5.47 -8.42 5.42
C LEU A 83 -5.18 -6.91 5.40
N ILE A 84 -5.84 -6.15 4.51
CA ILE A 84 -5.67 -4.69 4.44
C ILE A 84 -6.16 -4.05 5.75
N LYS A 85 -7.25 -4.54 6.31
CA LYS A 85 -7.77 -4.04 7.58
C LYS A 85 -6.75 -4.20 8.71
N GLU A 86 -6.25 -5.41 8.93
CA GLU A 86 -5.30 -5.72 10.00
C GLU A 86 -3.95 -5.00 9.80
N GLN A 87 -3.40 -5.09 8.60
CA GLN A 87 -2.03 -4.62 8.33
C GLN A 87 -1.94 -3.12 8.07
N ILE A 88 -3.05 -2.46 7.69
CA ILE A 88 -3.06 -1.04 7.32
C ILE A 88 -4.10 -0.25 8.14
N LEU A 89 -5.38 -0.57 8.04
CA LEU A 89 -6.44 0.30 8.57
C LEU A 89 -6.38 0.42 10.10
N GLU A 90 -6.23 -0.70 10.81
CA GLU A 90 -6.14 -0.70 12.29
C GLU A 90 -4.90 0.04 12.80
N ARG A 91 -3.91 0.25 11.94
CA ARG A 91 -2.64 0.89 12.28
C ARG A 91 -2.61 2.36 11.89
N PHE A 92 -3.26 2.75 10.79
CA PHE A 92 -3.08 4.07 10.17
C PHE A 92 -4.35 4.93 10.26
N ASP A 93 -5.55 4.34 10.34
CA ASP A 93 -6.80 5.09 10.35
C ASP A 93 -7.02 5.84 11.68
N HIS A 94 -7.43 7.11 11.56
CA HIS A 94 -7.58 8.06 12.66
C HIS A 94 -6.30 8.24 13.51
N LYS A 95 -5.12 8.17 12.87
CA LYS A 95 -3.80 8.33 13.51
C LYS A 95 -3.02 9.53 13.02
N ASN A 96 -2.12 10.03 13.86
CA ASN A 96 -0.99 10.85 13.41
C ASN A 96 0.18 9.93 13.02
N LEU A 97 0.52 9.90 11.72
CA LEU A 97 1.55 9.01 11.19
C LEU A 97 2.92 9.25 11.85
N ASN A 98 3.30 10.50 12.07
CA ASN A 98 4.60 10.83 12.66
C ASN A 98 4.72 10.39 14.13
N LEU A 99 3.60 10.32 14.87
CA LEU A 99 3.60 10.16 16.32
C LEU A 99 3.15 8.77 16.78
N GLU A 100 2.22 8.15 16.06
CA GLU A 100 1.53 6.93 16.50
C GLU A 100 1.88 5.70 15.67
N VAL A 101 2.51 5.87 14.52
CA VAL A 101 2.82 4.76 13.59
C VAL A 101 4.32 4.51 13.56
N ALA A 102 4.72 3.34 14.07
CA ALA A 102 6.13 2.99 14.32
C ALA A 102 7.01 3.11 13.05
N GLU A 103 6.46 2.76 11.90
CA GLU A 103 7.11 2.83 10.58
C GLU A 103 7.58 4.24 10.21
N PHE A 104 6.90 5.28 10.70
CA PHE A 104 7.21 6.68 10.40
C PHE A 104 7.94 7.41 11.53
N SER A 105 8.36 6.68 12.58
CA SER A 105 9.14 7.26 13.69
C SER A 105 10.43 7.96 13.24
N ASN A 106 11.07 7.43 12.20
CA ASN A 106 12.29 7.98 11.60
C ASN A 106 12.18 8.13 10.07
N LEU A 107 10.97 8.03 9.52
CA LEU A 107 10.70 8.10 8.10
C LEU A 107 9.66 9.18 7.83
N ASN A 108 9.99 10.14 6.97
CA ASN A 108 9.09 11.23 6.62
C ASN A 108 7.86 10.68 5.87
N PRO A 109 6.62 10.84 6.36
CA PRO A 109 5.42 10.22 5.79
C PRO A 109 4.92 10.96 4.53
N THR A 110 5.76 11.07 3.50
CA THR A 110 5.31 11.47 2.16
C THR A 110 4.43 10.38 1.56
N ALA A 111 3.57 10.70 0.59
CA ALA A 111 2.73 9.70 -0.09
C ALA A 111 3.57 8.53 -0.68
N GLU A 112 4.78 8.80 -1.16
CA GLU A 112 5.73 7.80 -1.65
C GLU A 112 6.19 6.83 -0.56
N ASN A 113 6.60 7.37 0.58
CA ASN A 113 7.03 6.56 1.71
C ASN A 113 5.86 5.78 2.32
N ILE A 114 4.66 6.35 2.36
CA ILE A 114 3.45 5.66 2.83
C ILE A 114 3.11 4.49 1.89
N ALA A 115 3.10 4.71 0.58
CA ALA A 115 2.83 3.65 -0.40
C ALA A 115 3.86 2.50 -0.31
N ARG A 116 5.15 2.82 -0.13
CA ARG A 116 6.20 1.82 0.08
C ARG A 116 6.00 1.02 1.36
N VAL A 117 5.72 1.70 2.47
CA VAL A 117 5.48 1.02 3.76
C VAL A 117 4.27 0.09 3.66
N ILE A 118 3.15 0.55 3.07
CA ILE A 118 1.96 -0.29 2.82
C ILE A 118 2.33 -1.52 2.00
N TYR A 119 3.12 -1.35 0.93
CA TYR A 119 3.59 -2.46 0.11
C TYR A 119 4.42 -3.46 0.92
N GLU A 120 5.39 -2.99 1.71
CA GLU A 120 6.28 -3.86 2.49
C GLU A 120 5.49 -4.68 3.52
N LEU A 121 4.53 -4.05 4.20
CA LEU A 121 3.66 -4.69 5.18
C LEU A 121 2.74 -5.75 4.56
N LEU A 122 2.18 -5.48 3.38
CA LEU A 122 1.28 -6.41 2.70
C LEU A 122 2.03 -7.50 1.94
N LYS A 123 3.15 -7.19 1.29
CA LYS A 123 3.83 -8.14 0.39
C LYS A 123 4.33 -9.38 1.12
N VAL A 124 4.77 -9.26 2.37
CA VAL A 124 5.22 -10.40 3.18
C VAL A 124 4.09 -11.35 3.59
N GLN A 125 2.84 -10.91 3.46
CA GLN A 125 1.63 -11.67 3.80
C GLN A 125 1.01 -12.34 2.56
N LEU A 126 1.52 -12.05 1.36
CA LEU A 126 0.99 -12.56 0.10
C LEU A 126 1.83 -13.74 -0.44
N PRO A 127 1.23 -14.65 -1.23
CA PRO A 127 1.97 -15.71 -1.92
C PRO A 127 3.14 -15.17 -2.75
N LEU A 128 4.25 -15.91 -2.79
CA LEU A 128 5.48 -15.48 -3.45
C LEU A 128 5.33 -15.25 -4.96
N ASP A 129 4.43 -15.98 -5.60
CA ASP A 129 4.15 -15.95 -7.03
C ASP A 129 3.18 -14.83 -7.46
N THR A 130 2.68 -14.05 -6.50
CA THR A 130 1.86 -12.85 -6.77
C THR A 130 2.73 -11.61 -6.93
N GLU A 131 2.30 -10.67 -7.76
CA GLU A 131 2.80 -9.30 -7.76
C GLU A 131 1.82 -8.41 -7.00
N LEU A 132 2.33 -7.36 -6.36
CA LEU A 132 1.55 -6.39 -5.62
C LEU A 132 1.83 -5.00 -6.19
N LYS A 133 0.79 -4.19 -6.35
CA LYS A 133 0.90 -2.76 -6.65
C LYS A 133 -0.02 -1.98 -5.72
N ILE A 134 0.51 -0.93 -5.13
CA ILE A 134 -0.19 0.02 -4.29
C ILE A 134 -0.43 1.29 -5.09
N THR A 135 -1.66 1.78 -5.10
CA THR A 135 -1.98 3.15 -5.54
C THR A 135 -2.53 3.89 -4.34
N LEU A 136 -1.85 4.93 -3.89
CA LEU A 136 -2.24 5.72 -2.74
C LEU A 136 -2.55 7.14 -3.21
N TYR A 137 -3.80 7.55 -3.07
CA TYR A 137 -4.25 8.91 -3.32
C TYR A 137 -4.17 9.69 -2.01
N GLU A 138 -3.25 10.64 -1.93
CA GLU A 138 -3.24 11.63 -0.83
C GLU A 138 -4.38 12.62 -1.00
N THR A 139 -4.67 12.98 -2.25
CA THR A 139 -5.88 13.71 -2.63
C THR A 139 -6.41 13.14 -3.95
N PRO A 140 -7.63 13.47 -4.40
CA PRO A 140 -8.12 13.03 -5.70
C PRO A 140 -7.25 13.45 -6.91
N ARG A 141 -6.31 14.39 -6.73
CA ARG A 141 -5.44 14.92 -7.78
C ARG A 141 -3.97 14.50 -7.63
N ASN A 142 -3.59 13.97 -6.48
CA ASN A 142 -2.22 13.58 -6.17
C ASN A 142 -2.22 12.14 -5.70
N TYR A 143 -1.63 11.26 -6.48
CA TYR A 143 -1.49 9.86 -6.14
C TYR A 143 -0.12 9.31 -6.49
N VAL A 144 0.26 8.28 -5.76
CA VAL A 144 1.52 7.54 -5.93
C VAL A 144 1.20 6.10 -6.27
N GLU A 145 1.99 5.54 -7.19
CA GLU A 145 2.00 4.11 -7.47
C GLU A 145 3.33 3.48 -7.03
N TYR A 146 3.27 2.31 -6.38
CA TYR A 146 4.46 1.57 -5.96
C TYR A 146 4.23 0.05 -5.90
N PRO A 147 5.15 -0.80 -6.40
CA PRO A 147 6.24 -0.47 -7.32
C PRO A 147 5.71 -0.04 -8.71
N TYR A 148 6.57 0.59 -9.51
CA TYR A 148 6.31 0.97 -10.91
C TYR A 148 7.34 0.30 -11.83
#